data_AF-A0A9Q9S8C0-F1
#
_entry.id   AF-A0A9Q9S8C0-F1
#
_cell.length_a   1.000
_cell.length_b   1.000
_cell.length_c   1.000
_cell.angle_alpha   90.00
_cell.angle_beta   90.00
_cell.angle_gamma   90.00
#
_symmetry.space_group_name_H-M   'P 1'
#
loop_
_entity.id
_entity.type
_entity.pdbx_description
1 polymer ?
#
loop_
_entity_poly.entity_id
_entity_poly.type
_entity_poly.pdbx_seq_one_letter_code
_entity_poly.pdbx_strand_id
1 'polypeptide(L)' 'MDWLTKYWWVLVLVFLVGVMINVIKDLTRVDHKKFLNNKPDLPPHRDFNDKWDDDDDWPKNDPSKKK' A
#
# COMPACT_ATOMS: atom_id res chain seq x y z
N MET A 1 20.88 12.33 -40.01
CA MET A 1 21.37 11.91 -38.69
C MET A 1 21.26 13.00 -37.64
N ASP A 2 21.54 14.27 -37.96
CA ASP A 2 21.44 15.42 -37.01
C ASP A 2 20.10 15.59 -36.28
N TRP A 3 19.00 15.26 -36.95
CA TRP A 3 17.68 15.39 -36.36
C TRP A 3 17.49 14.42 -35.18
N LEU A 4 17.95 13.18 -35.33
CA LEU A 4 17.81 12.16 -34.28
C LEU A 4 18.66 12.54 -33.05
N THR A 5 19.88 13.03 -33.25
CA THR A 5 20.74 13.50 -32.16
C THR A 5 20.16 14.70 -31.41
N LYS A 6 19.40 15.59 -32.07
CA LYS A 6 18.77 16.75 -31.42
C LYS A 6 17.47 16.42 -30.67
N TYR A 7 16.69 15.46 -31.16
CA TYR A 7 15.33 15.18 -30.65
C TYR A 7 15.15 13.79 -30.04
N TRP A 8 16.21 12.99 -29.92
CA TRP A 8 16.18 11.66 -29.29
C TRP A 8 15.52 11.64 -27.91
N TRP A 9 15.74 12.69 -27.11
CA TRP A 9 15.16 12.84 -25.78
C TRP A 9 13.61 12.81 -25.78
N VAL A 10 12.97 13.20 -26.89
CA VAL A 10 11.51 13.16 -27.04
C VAL A 10 11.01 11.71 -27.04
N LEU A 11 11.72 10.79 -27.68
CA LEU A 11 11.37 9.36 -27.64
C LEU A 11 11.46 8.79 -26.22
N VAL A 12 12.50 9.19 -25.48
CA VAL A 12 12.65 8.79 -24.07
C VAL A 12 11.49 9.33 -23.22
N LEU A 13 11.09 10.59 -23.42
CA LEU A 13 9.96 11.18 -22.70
C LEU A 13 8.63 10.49 -23.01
N VAL A 14 8.34 10.23 -24.28
CA VAL A 14 7.12 9.52 -24.68
C VAL A 14 7.11 8.11 -24.11
N PHE A 15 8.25 7.41 -24.14
CA PHE A 15 8.40 6.09 -23.54
C PHE A 15 8.15 6.13 -22.02
N LEU A 16 8.75 7.10 -21.32
CA LEU A 16 8.60 7.24 -19.87
C LEU A 16 7.14 7.53 -19.49
N VAL A 17 6.48 8.44 -20.21
CA VAL A 17 5.04 8.72 -20.00
C VAL A 17 4.20 7.47 -20.27
N GLY A 18 4.50 6.70 -21.32
CA GLY A 18 3.84 5.44 -21.60
C GLY A 18 3.96 4.42 -20.46
N VAL A 19 5.16 4.27 -19.89
CA VAL A 19 5.40 3.40 -18.72
C VAL A 19 4.65 3.92 -17.49
N MET A 20 4.68 5.22 -17.21
CA MET A 20 3.95 5.83 -16.09
C MET A 20 2.44 5.58 -16.18
N ILE A 21 1.85 5.74 -17.36
CA ILE A 21 0.41 5.49 -17.57
C ILE A 21 0.07 4.01 -17.32
N ASN A 22 0.90 3.08 -17.78
CA ASN A 22 0.69 1.65 -17.51
C ASN A 22 0.76 1.33 -16.01
N VAL A 23 1.75 1.88 -15.30
CA VAL A 23 1.90 1.69 -13.85
C VAL A 23 0.69 2.25 -13.08
N ILE A 24 0.24 3.47 -13.42
CA ILE A 24 -0.94 4.07 -12.78
C ILE A 24 -2.18 3.20 -13.02
N LYS A 25 -2.36 2.69 -14.24
CA LYS A 25 -3.51 1.86 -14.61
C LYS A 25 -3.51 0.50 -13.89
N ASP A 26 -2.35 -0.08 -13.64
CA ASP A 26 -2.24 -1.29 -12.81
C ASP A 26 -2.48 -1.00 -11.32
N LEU A 27 -1.97 0.13 -10.80
CA LEU A 27 -2.23 0.56 -9.42
C LEU A 27 -3.71 0.83 -9.15
N THR A 28 -4.41 1.47 -10.09
CA THR A 28 -5.85 1.77 -9.95
C THR A 28 -6.73 0.55 -10.14
N ARG A 29 -6.21 -0.56 -10.70
CA ARG A 29 -6.93 -1.83 -10.80
C ARG A 29 -7.12 -2.50 -9.44
N VAL A 30 -6.26 -2.23 -8.46
CA VAL A 30 -6.35 -2.79 -7.11
C VAL A 30 -7.32 -1.97 -6.27
N ASP A 31 -8.54 -2.49 -6.09
CA ASP A 31 -9.56 -1.87 -5.24
C ASP A 31 -9.38 -2.27 -3.77
N HIS A 32 -8.67 -1.41 -3.04
CA HIS A 32 -8.43 -1.55 -1.61
C HIS A 32 -9.72 -1.48 -0.79
N LYS A 33 -10.72 -0.72 -1.26
CA LYS A 33 -12.01 -0.60 -0.56
C LYS A 33 -12.80 -1.90 -0.68
N LYS A 34 -12.78 -2.53 -1.86
CA LYS A 34 -13.40 -3.84 -2.06
C LYS A 34 -12.77 -4.92 -1.17
N PHE A 35 -11.45 -4.89 -0.99
CA PHE A 35 -10.76 -5.80 -0.07
C PHE A 35 -11.15 -5.57 1.39
N LEU A 36 -11.25 -4.31 1.84
CA LEU A 36 -11.68 -4.00 3.20
C LEU A 36 -13.14 -4.39 3.46
N ASN A 37 -14.03 -4.17 2.50
CA ASN A 37 -15.46 -4.51 2.61
C ASN A 37 -15.72 -6.01 2.61
N ASN A 38 -14.82 -6.81 2.04
CA ASN A 38 -14.92 -8.27 1.96
C ASN A 38 -13.68 -8.92 2.58
N LYS A 39 -13.17 -8.35 3.68
CA LYS A 39 -11.96 -8.84 4.30
C LYS A 39 -12.22 -10.27 4.78
N PRO A 40 -11.49 -11.29 4.25
CA PRO A 40 -11.67 -12.64 4.72
C PRO A 40 -11.25 -12.70 6.19
N ASP A 41 -12.00 -13.46 6.97
CA ASP A 41 -11.64 -13.70 8.36
C ASP A 41 -10.29 -14.42 8.38
N LEU A 42 -9.33 -13.87 9.12
CA LEU A 42 -7.99 -14.42 9.15
C LEU A 42 -8.03 -15.76 9.90
N PRO A 43 -7.28 -16.78 9.47
CA PRO A 43 -7.14 -17.97 10.30
C PRO A 43 -6.59 -17.56 11.67
N PRO A 44 -6.98 -18.26 12.75
CA PRO A 44 -6.50 -17.94 14.09
C PRO A 44 -4.97 -17.84 14.07
N HIS A 45 -4.45 -16.72 14.56
CA HIS A 45 -3.03 -16.38 14.50
C HIS A 45 -2.22 -17.52 15.15
N ARG A 46 -1.31 -18.14 14.40
CA ARG A 46 -0.60 -19.37 14.83
C ARG A 46 0.29 -19.18 16.06
N ASP A 47 0.68 -17.94 16.32
CA ASP A 47 1.62 -17.54 17.37
C ASP A 47 0.93 -17.04 18.64
N PHE A 48 -0.41 -16.97 18.67
CA PHE A 48 -1.18 -16.46 19.82
C PHE A 48 -0.69 -15.09 20.32
N ASN A 49 -0.19 -14.22 19.43
CA ASN A 49 0.27 -12.87 19.82
C ASN A 49 -0.88 -11.99 20.35
N ASP A 50 -2.13 -12.35 20.03
CA ASP A 50 -3.34 -11.75 20.59
C ASP A 50 -3.46 -11.96 22.11
N LYS A 51 -2.88 -13.05 22.65
CA LYS A 51 -2.85 -13.35 24.08
C LYS A 51 -1.69 -12.69 24.82
N TRP A 52 -0.68 -12.20 24.11
CA TRP A 52 0.43 -11.47 24.76
C TRP A 52 -0.02 -10.13 25.34
N ASP A 53 -1.12 -9.54 24.85
CA ASP A 53 -1.74 -8.33 25.40
C ASP A 53 -2.47 -8.58 26.75
N ASP A 54 -2.82 -9.84 27.05
CA ASP A 54 -3.47 -10.23 28.31
C ASP A 54 -2.46 -10.30 29.47
N ASP A 55 -1.22 -10.69 29.18
CA ASP A 55 -0.10 -10.77 30.13
C ASP A 55 0.77 -9.48 30.14
N ASP A 56 0.41 -8.47 29.34
CA ASP A 56 1.15 -7.20 29.29
C ASP A 56 0.83 -6.33 30.51
N ASP A 57 1.79 -6.29 31.44
CA ASP A 57 1.82 -5.42 32.62
C ASP A 57 2.04 -3.94 32.27
N TRP A 58 2.07 -3.57 30.98
CA TRP A 58 2.14 -2.18 30.57
C TRP A 58 1.03 -1.35 31.23
N PRO A 59 1.34 -0.17 31.79
CA PRO A 59 0.32 0.68 32.38
C PRO A 59 -0.70 1.06 31.30
N LYS A 60 -1.87 0.40 31.36
CA LYS A 60 -3.04 0.71 30.54
C LYS A 60 -3.54 2.07 31.01
N ASN A 61 -2.99 3.13 30.44
CA ASN A 61 -3.43 4.51 30.62
C ASN A 61 -4.82 4.63 29.99
N ASP A 62 -5.81 4.18 30.74
CA ASP A 62 -7.20 4.18 30.36
C ASP A 62 -7.69 5.64 30.34
N PRO A 63 -7.90 6.25 29.15
CA PRO A 63 -8.30 7.65 29.07
C PRO A 63 -9.68 7.89 29.69
N SER A 64 -10.46 6.83 29.93
CA SER A 64 -11.77 6.89 30.60
C SER A 64 -11.69 7.14 32.12
N LYS A 65 -10.54 6.86 32.76
CA LYS A 65 -10.32 7.04 34.20
C LYS A 65 -9.76 8.41 34.59
N LYS A 66 -9.47 9.27 33.60
CA LYS A 66 -9.15 10.69 33.83
C LYS A 66 -10.45 11.50 33.85
N LYS A 67 -11.24 11.36 34.91
CA LYS A 67 -12.38 12.25 35.17
C LYS A 67 -12.53 12.51 36.66
#